data_AF-F9Q849-F1
#
_entry.id   AF-F9Q849-F1
#
_cell.length_a   1.000
_cell.length_b   1.000
_cell.length_c   1.000
_cell.angle_alpha   90.00
_cell.angle_beta   90.00
_cell.angle_gamma   90.00
#
_symmetry.space_group_name_H-M   'P 1'
#
loop_
_entity.id
_entity.type
_entity.pdbx_description
1 polymer ?
#
loop_
_entity_poly.entity_id
_entity_poly.type
_entity_poly.pdbx_seq_one_letter_code
_entity_poly.pdbx_strand_id
1 'polypeptide(L)'
;MLASLQDILDTVKSDKLTYQQKSMLLGNIAERLFDPRELLDYSDEEWQFIENQMICDLNEGYAIYRPRYILPDYRVYLEKGCQFLDLPVPKDLDEVLDGLLILYSHVPSITTFPVYIGRLDELLEPFIEDEESAYIKIKRFLNHVDKTIPDSFCHADIGPYDTRAGRLILRAIVELASPTPNMTIRYDKQKTPRDFAELAAKACLQVSKPSFANDAYYIRDLGEQYGIASCYNALPECGGAYTLTRLRLGTIGRACQTTAEMVEELLPRVARCALSTMDKRHRFLVEQSHFFETSFLVKEGFIQRQNFTSMIAIVGLADAVNHLLKQEGLTETFGKSVRGDEIATLIMDKLQQITDAHPGIYVERTHNRYLLHAQVGANNHPEDKANAPAHRIRVGEEPSLLAHLKQSAPFHRYFPAGTGDLFAFDQTYLEHPDAIVDIIDGAFACGYRYITTYLKNTDLIRVTGYLVKKSEVAKYRQGEAVLRDTTWYGSGTDECADVFDRKLRDKTDLNDA
;
A
#
# COMPACT_ATOMS: atom_id res chain seq x y z
N MET A 1 -1.69 -19.48 -4.25
CA MET A 1 -1.45 -20.96 -4.18
C MET A 1 -2.63 -21.68 -3.55
N LEU A 2 -2.99 -22.87 -4.08
CA LEU A 2 -4.03 -23.74 -3.52
C LEU A 2 -3.68 -24.15 -2.08
N ALA A 3 -4.67 -24.11 -1.20
CA ALA A 3 -4.55 -24.60 0.16
C ALA A 3 -4.99 -26.07 0.27
N SER A 4 -4.67 -26.68 1.39
CA SER A 4 -4.97 -28.07 1.72
C SER A 4 -5.60 -28.20 3.11
N LEU A 5 -6.14 -29.39 3.41
CA LEU A 5 -6.62 -29.70 4.76
C LEU A 5 -5.50 -29.69 5.81
N GLN A 6 -4.25 -29.87 5.40
CA GLN A 6 -3.12 -29.79 6.31
C GLN A 6 -2.89 -28.34 6.79
N ASP A 7 -3.07 -27.34 5.91
CA ASP A 7 -2.96 -25.92 6.29
C ASP A 7 -3.94 -25.53 7.39
N ILE A 8 -5.15 -26.13 7.38
CA ILE A 8 -6.15 -25.98 8.44
C ILE A 8 -5.60 -26.52 9.77
N LEU A 9 -5.10 -27.76 9.76
CA LEU A 9 -4.58 -28.41 10.97
C LEU A 9 -3.36 -27.67 11.52
N ASP A 10 -2.47 -27.18 10.65
CA ASP A 10 -1.29 -26.41 11.03
C ASP A 10 -1.68 -25.08 11.67
N THR A 11 -2.68 -24.40 11.11
CA THR A 11 -3.23 -23.16 11.69
C THR A 11 -3.85 -23.39 13.07
N VAL A 12 -4.66 -24.44 13.23
CA VAL A 12 -5.30 -24.78 14.51
C VAL A 12 -4.27 -25.14 15.57
N LYS A 13 -3.27 -25.95 15.21
CA LYS A 13 -2.23 -26.44 16.13
C LYS A 13 -1.12 -25.43 16.41
N SER A 14 -1.03 -24.35 15.65
CA SER A 14 0.00 -23.33 15.85
C SER A 14 -0.03 -22.75 17.25
N ASP A 15 1.11 -22.75 17.92
CA ASP A 15 1.35 -22.10 19.21
C ASP A 15 1.80 -20.64 19.07
N LYS A 16 2.00 -20.17 17.83
CA LYS A 16 2.47 -18.81 17.51
C LYS A 16 1.35 -17.84 17.10
N LEU A 17 0.14 -18.34 16.88
CA LEU A 17 -1.01 -17.54 16.42
C LEU A 17 -2.02 -17.29 17.55
N THR A 18 -2.52 -16.07 17.62
CA THR A 18 -3.64 -15.70 18.50
C THR A 18 -4.96 -16.30 18.01
N TYR A 19 -6.00 -16.27 18.85
CA TYR A 19 -7.34 -16.72 18.46
C TYR A 19 -7.85 -16.01 17.20
N GLN A 20 -7.71 -14.68 17.14
CA GLN A 20 -8.15 -13.85 16.03
C GLN A 20 -7.38 -14.19 14.75
N GLN A 21 -6.05 -14.29 14.83
CA GLN A 21 -5.21 -14.66 13.69
C GLN A 21 -5.56 -16.05 13.15
N LYS A 22 -5.80 -17.03 14.03
CA LYS A 22 -6.28 -18.36 13.61
C LYS A 22 -7.61 -18.27 12.87
N SER A 23 -8.58 -17.53 13.41
CA SER A 23 -9.90 -17.38 12.76
C SER A 23 -9.79 -16.76 11.38
N MET A 24 -8.96 -15.72 11.22
CA MET A 24 -8.75 -15.04 9.94
C MET A 24 -8.08 -15.97 8.92
N LEU A 25 -7.03 -16.67 9.33
CA LEU A 25 -6.29 -17.60 8.47
C LEU A 25 -7.16 -18.77 8.02
N LEU A 26 -7.99 -19.32 8.90
CA LEU A 26 -8.95 -20.37 8.53
C LEU A 26 -9.92 -19.89 7.44
N GLY A 27 -10.41 -18.64 7.54
CA GLY A 27 -11.20 -18.02 6.48
C GLY A 27 -10.43 -17.95 5.16
N ASN A 28 -9.21 -17.41 5.18
CA ASN A 28 -8.38 -17.31 3.96
C ASN A 28 -8.03 -18.68 3.36
N ILE A 29 -7.77 -19.70 4.19
CA ILE A 29 -7.51 -21.07 3.74
C ILE A 29 -8.73 -21.62 3.03
N ALA A 30 -9.93 -21.46 3.61
CA ALA A 30 -11.17 -21.94 3.00
C ALA A 30 -11.39 -21.34 1.61
N GLU A 31 -11.10 -20.06 1.42
CA GLU A 31 -11.18 -19.39 0.11
C GLU A 31 -10.22 -19.99 -0.93
N ARG A 32 -9.10 -20.59 -0.50
CA ARG A 32 -8.03 -21.15 -1.34
C ARG A 32 -8.11 -22.67 -1.53
N LEU A 33 -9.11 -23.34 -0.95
CA LEU A 33 -9.32 -24.79 -1.17
C LEU A 33 -9.91 -25.10 -2.55
N PHE A 34 -10.61 -24.14 -3.15
CA PHE A 34 -11.25 -24.30 -4.45
C PHE A 34 -10.22 -24.15 -5.57
N ASP A 35 -10.21 -25.10 -6.51
CA ASP A 35 -9.39 -24.99 -7.72
C ASP A 35 -9.89 -23.84 -8.60
N PRO A 36 -9.07 -22.81 -8.86
CA PRO A 36 -9.50 -21.67 -9.68
C PRO A 36 -9.76 -22.05 -11.14
N ARG A 37 -9.25 -23.18 -11.63
CA ARG A 37 -9.56 -23.68 -12.98
C ARG A 37 -11.00 -24.18 -13.07
N GLU A 38 -11.51 -24.74 -11.98
CA GLU A 38 -12.89 -25.21 -11.88
C GLU A 38 -13.86 -24.09 -11.49
N LEU A 39 -13.46 -23.22 -10.56
CA LEU A 39 -14.35 -22.20 -10.00
C LEU A 39 -14.38 -20.89 -10.81
N LEU A 40 -13.23 -20.47 -11.33
CA LEU A 40 -13.05 -19.18 -12.01
C LEU A 40 -12.70 -19.35 -13.49
N ASP A 41 -12.72 -20.58 -14.02
CA ASP A 41 -12.34 -20.93 -15.38
C ASP A 41 -10.91 -20.49 -15.75
N TYR A 42 -9.96 -20.57 -14.81
CA TYR A 42 -8.56 -20.31 -15.13
C TYR A 42 -8.04 -21.30 -16.18
N SER A 43 -7.28 -20.82 -17.17
CA SER A 43 -6.61 -21.71 -18.13
C SER A 43 -5.42 -22.41 -17.47
N ASP A 44 -4.99 -23.54 -18.05
CA ASP A 44 -3.77 -24.22 -17.58
C ASP A 44 -2.53 -23.32 -17.65
N GLU A 45 -2.48 -22.43 -18.64
CA GLU A 45 -1.39 -21.46 -18.80
C GLU A 45 -1.40 -20.38 -17.71
N GLU A 46 -2.58 -19.82 -17.41
CA GLU A 46 -2.73 -18.86 -16.29
C GLU A 46 -2.34 -19.52 -14.97
N TRP A 47 -2.78 -20.76 -14.76
CA TRP A 47 -2.41 -21.52 -13.58
C TRP A 47 -0.91 -21.80 -13.50
N GLN A 48 -0.29 -22.20 -14.61
CA GLN A 48 1.14 -22.47 -14.68
C GLN A 48 1.98 -21.23 -14.30
N PHE A 49 1.57 -20.02 -14.72
CA PHE A 49 2.28 -18.79 -14.35
C PHE A 49 2.11 -18.40 -12.87
N ILE A 50 1.05 -18.87 -12.21
CA ILE A 50 0.90 -18.74 -10.76
C ILE A 50 1.78 -19.78 -10.06
N GLU A 51 1.80 -21.04 -10.53
CA GLU A 51 2.60 -22.11 -9.95
C GLU A 51 4.10 -21.81 -10.03
N ASN A 52 4.58 -21.33 -11.18
CA ASN A 52 5.98 -20.95 -11.37
C ASN A 52 6.34 -19.58 -10.77
N GLN A 53 5.39 -18.94 -10.08
CA GLN A 53 5.55 -17.68 -9.34
C GLN A 53 5.82 -16.44 -10.19
N MET A 54 5.74 -16.50 -11.52
CA MET A 54 5.81 -15.28 -12.35
C MET A 54 4.64 -14.33 -12.05
N ILE A 55 3.47 -14.89 -11.74
CA ILE A 55 2.29 -14.20 -11.21
C ILE A 55 2.15 -14.53 -9.72
N CYS A 56 1.89 -13.50 -8.91
CA CYS A 56 1.56 -13.64 -7.50
C CYS A 56 0.23 -12.95 -7.22
N ASP A 57 -0.78 -13.75 -6.88
CA ASP A 57 -2.15 -13.34 -6.51
C ASP A 57 -2.28 -12.94 -5.03
N LEU A 58 -1.14 -12.79 -4.34
CA LEU A 58 -1.05 -12.43 -2.92
C LEU A 58 -1.87 -13.35 -1.98
N ASN A 59 -2.18 -14.57 -2.39
CA ASN A 59 -3.04 -15.50 -1.66
C ASN A 59 -4.42 -14.89 -1.30
N GLU A 60 -5.00 -14.09 -2.21
CA GLU A 60 -6.30 -13.46 -1.99
C GLU A 60 -7.51 -14.43 -1.94
N GLY A 61 -7.33 -15.72 -2.20
CA GLY A 61 -8.45 -16.66 -2.28
C GLY A 61 -9.10 -16.70 -3.67
N TYR A 62 -9.69 -17.84 -4.00
CA TYR A 62 -10.37 -18.08 -5.28
C TYR A 62 -11.89 -18.10 -5.14
N ALA A 63 -12.42 -18.52 -3.98
CA ALA A 63 -13.83 -18.31 -3.63
C ALA A 63 -14.04 -16.90 -3.06
N ILE A 64 -14.07 -15.92 -3.95
CA ILE A 64 -14.00 -14.48 -3.63
C ILE A 64 -15.36 -14.00 -3.15
N TYR A 65 -15.44 -13.47 -1.92
CA TYR A 65 -16.68 -12.94 -1.36
C TYR A 65 -16.65 -11.44 -1.02
N ARG A 66 -15.50 -10.78 -1.25
CA ARG A 66 -15.29 -9.37 -0.93
C ARG A 66 -14.23 -8.76 -1.85
N PRO A 67 -14.29 -7.44 -2.12
CA PRO A 67 -13.18 -6.70 -2.70
C PRO A 67 -11.95 -6.74 -1.80
N ARG A 68 -10.75 -6.65 -2.40
CA ARG A 68 -9.50 -6.53 -1.65
C ARG A 68 -9.46 -5.28 -0.79
N TYR A 69 -9.79 -4.14 -1.37
CA TYR A 69 -9.71 -2.82 -0.74
C TYR A 69 -11.02 -2.08 -0.89
N ILE A 70 -11.49 -1.49 0.21
CA ILE A 70 -12.71 -0.69 0.27
C ILE A 70 -12.36 0.65 0.92
N LEU A 71 -12.76 1.74 0.27
CA LEU A 71 -12.57 3.11 0.73
C LEU A 71 -13.96 3.76 0.89
N PRO A 72 -14.65 3.55 2.02
CA PRO A 72 -15.95 4.17 2.27
C PRO A 72 -15.87 5.69 2.28
N ASP A 73 -16.88 6.36 1.74
CA ASP A 73 -17.11 7.77 2.01
C ASP A 73 -17.78 7.93 3.38
N TYR A 74 -16.97 8.16 4.40
CA TYR A 74 -17.47 8.32 5.77
C TYR A 74 -18.24 9.61 6.00
N ARG A 75 -18.27 10.57 5.05
CA ARG A 75 -19.16 11.75 5.15
C ARG A 75 -20.63 11.37 5.10
N VAL A 76 -20.96 10.22 4.49
CA VAL A 76 -22.31 9.65 4.52
C VAL A 76 -22.81 9.48 5.96
N TYR A 77 -21.95 9.01 6.87
CA TYR A 77 -22.29 8.89 8.29
C TYR A 77 -22.59 10.25 8.94
N LEU A 78 -21.75 11.25 8.66
CA LEU A 78 -21.93 12.61 9.20
C LEU A 78 -23.20 13.29 8.67
N GLU A 79 -23.62 12.99 7.45
CA GLU A 79 -24.79 13.63 6.82
C GLU A 79 -26.10 12.90 7.12
N LYS A 80 -26.06 11.56 7.22
CA LYS A 80 -27.26 10.72 7.19
C LYS A 80 -27.35 9.71 8.35
N GLY A 81 -26.29 9.54 9.14
CA GLY A 81 -26.16 8.42 10.07
C GLY A 81 -25.92 7.10 9.32
N CYS A 82 -26.15 5.98 10.00
CA CYS A 82 -26.15 4.64 9.40
C CYS A 82 -27.35 3.85 9.94
N GLN A 83 -28.32 3.58 9.07
CA GLN A 83 -29.58 2.94 9.48
C GLN A 83 -29.36 1.47 9.86
N PHE A 84 -28.55 0.75 9.08
CA PHE A 84 -28.27 -0.67 9.31
C PHE A 84 -27.64 -0.93 10.68
N LEU A 85 -26.86 0.02 11.20
CA LEU A 85 -26.18 -0.06 12.49
C LEU A 85 -26.90 0.72 13.61
N ASP A 86 -28.08 1.29 13.31
CA ASP A 86 -28.84 2.14 14.24
C ASP A 86 -28.03 3.33 14.80
N LEU A 87 -27.20 3.94 13.94
CA LEU A 87 -26.38 5.10 14.27
C LEU A 87 -27.07 6.38 13.77
N PRO A 88 -27.47 7.33 14.65
CA PRO A 88 -27.98 8.63 14.21
C PRO A 88 -26.86 9.49 13.63
N VAL A 89 -27.23 10.62 13.01
CA VAL A 89 -26.27 11.67 12.63
C VAL A 89 -25.55 12.17 13.90
N PRO A 90 -24.20 12.15 13.93
CA PRO A 90 -23.44 12.58 15.11
C PRO A 90 -23.57 14.09 15.31
N LYS A 91 -23.69 14.51 16.57
CA LYS A 91 -23.88 15.91 16.97
C LYS A 91 -22.62 16.54 17.55
N ASP A 92 -21.71 15.72 18.06
CA ASP A 92 -20.50 16.18 18.71
C ASP A 92 -19.32 15.24 18.43
N LEU A 93 -18.16 15.61 18.98
CA LEU A 93 -16.92 14.86 18.79
C LEU A 93 -16.96 13.46 19.44
N ASP A 94 -17.72 13.26 20.51
CA ASP A 94 -17.81 11.93 21.13
C ASP A 94 -18.63 10.98 20.25
N GLU A 95 -19.77 11.44 19.73
CA GLU A 95 -20.65 10.67 18.85
C GLU A 95 -19.97 10.33 17.50
N VAL A 96 -19.20 11.26 16.91
CA VAL A 96 -18.49 10.96 15.65
C VAL A 96 -17.36 9.95 15.86
N LEU A 97 -16.58 10.08 16.94
CA LEU A 97 -15.47 9.16 17.21
C LEU A 97 -15.98 7.75 17.53
N ASP A 98 -17.05 7.62 18.33
CA ASP A 98 -17.65 6.32 18.66
C ASP A 98 -18.27 5.66 17.43
N GLY A 99 -19.09 6.39 16.66
CA GLY A 99 -19.73 5.84 15.47
C GLY A 99 -18.74 5.45 14.37
N LEU A 100 -17.63 6.18 14.21
CA LEU A 100 -16.56 5.78 13.29
C LEU A 100 -15.91 4.46 13.71
N LEU A 101 -15.63 4.26 15.01
CA LEU A 101 -15.10 2.98 15.51
C LEU A 101 -16.05 1.81 15.23
N ILE A 102 -17.35 2.03 15.44
CA ILE A 102 -18.38 1.03 15.12
C ILE A 102 -18.36 0.72 13.62
N LEU A 103 -18.42 1.73 12.75
CA LEU A 103 -18.40 1.55 11.30
C LEU A 103 -17.17 0.79 10.81
N TYR A 104 -15.98 1.12 11.33
CA TYR A 104 -14.71 0.47 10.97
C TYR A 104 -14.73 -1.04 11.20
N SER A 105 -15.45 -1.52 12.22
CA SER A 105 -15.60 -2.96 12.49
C SER A 105 -16.44 -3.71 11.46
N HIS A 106 -17.18 -2.98 10.61
CA HIS A 106 -18.09 -3.53 9.60
C HIS A 106 -17.60 -3.33 8.16
N VAL A 107 -16.38 -2.80 7.95
CA VAL A 107 -15.80 -2.62 6.62
C VAL A 107 -14.86 -3.79 6.31
N PRO A 108 -15.23 -4.69 5.39
CA PRO A 108 -14.42 -5.85 5.08
C PRO A 108 -13.23 -5.48 4.19
N SER A 109 -12.18 -6.31 4.26
CA SER A 109 -11.07 -6.32 3.32
C SER A 109 -10.46 -7.72 3.28
N ILE A 110 -9.45 -7.94 2.45
CA ILE A 110 -8.75 -9.24 2.42
C ILE A 110 -8.19 -9.65 3.79
N THR A 111 -7.80 -8.69 4.63
CA THR A 111 -7.30 -8.91 6.00
C THR A 111 -8.40 -8.87 7.06
N THR A 112 -9.68 -8.78 6.65
CA THR A 112 -10.85 -8.63 7.55
C THR A 112 -10.90 -7.33 8.36
N PHE A 113 -9.89 -6.48 8.22
CA PHE A 113 -9.81 -5.17 8.85
C PHE A 113 -9.98 -4.03 7.83
N PRO A 114 -10.48 -2.85 8.23
CA PRO A 114 -10.57 -1.72 7.32
C PRO A 114 -9.18 -1.27 6.89
N VAL A 115 -8.97 -1.14 5.58
CA VAL A 115 -7.70 -0.66 5.01
C VAL A 115 -7.63 0.86 4.83
N TYR A 116 -8.76 1.53 5.07
CA TYR A 116 -8.92 2.97 4.95
C TYR A 116 -9.98 3.44 5.95
N ILE A 117 -9.61 4.45 6.75
CA ILE A 117 -10.45 5.02 7.81
C ILE A 117 -10.76 6.50 7.58
N GLY A 118 -10.68 6.96 6.33
CA GLY A 118 -11.12 8.31 5.97
C GLY A 118 -10.04 9.38 6.05
N ARG A 119 -10.42 10.56 5.55
CA ARG A 119 -9.73 11.84 5.76
C ARG A 119 -10.08 12.35 7.15
N LEU A 120 -9.33 11.89 8.14
CA LEU A 120 -9.72 12.03 9.54
C LEU A 120 -9.82 13.49 9.96
N ASP A 121 -8.97 14.34 9.43
CA ASP A 121 -9.00 15.76 9.74
C ASP A 121 -10.28 16.43 9.21
N GLU A 122 -10.67 16.16 7.95
CA GLU A 122 -11.93 16.65 7.38
C GLU A 122 -13.16 16.13 8.14
N LEU A 123 -13.15 14.85 8.55
CA LEU A 123 -14.27 14.23 9.29
C LEU A 123 -14.43 14.81 10.70
N LEU A 124 -13.33 15.20 11.35
CA LEU A 124 -13.36 15.63 12.75
C LEU A 124 -13.41 17.16 12.90
N GLU A 125 -12.91 17.92 11.94
CA GLU A 125 -12.84 19.39 11.98
C GLU A 125 -14.17 20.08 12.35
N PRO A 126 -15.35 19.66 11.84
CA PRO A 126 -16.63 20.28 12.20
C PRO A 126 -16.99 20.20 13.69
N PHE A 127 -16.42 19.24 14.41
CA PHE A 127 -16.75 18.95 15.81
C PHE A 127 -15.68 19.45 16.80
N ILE A 128 -14.66 20.18 16.32
CA ILE A 128 -13.63 20.77 17.18
C ILE A 128 -14.13 22.09 17.77
N GLU A 129 -14.49 22.05 19.05
CA GLU A 129 -14.82 23.23 19.85
C GLU A 129 -13.64 23.68 20.71
N ASP A 130 -13.14 22.81 21.59
CA ASP A 130 -11.98 23.03 22.46
C ASP A 130 -10.83 22.08 22.09
N GLU A 131 -9.68 22.65 21.72
CA GLU A 131 -8.55 21.89 21.17
C GLU A 131 -7.91 20.94 22.19
N GLU A 132 -7.83 21.29 23.47
CA GLU A 132 -7.19 20.43 24.48
C GLU A 132 -8.10 19.24 24.85
N SER A 133 -9.41 19.45 24.98
CA SER A 133 -10.39 18.37 25.14
C SER A 133 -10.41 17.47 23.90
N ALA A 134 -10.46 18.07 22.71
CA ALA A 134 -10.43 17.34 21.44
C ALA A 134 -9.14 16.52 21.30
N TYR A 135 -7.98 17.06 21.69
CA TYR A 135 -6.71 16.35 21.68
C TYR A 135 -6.78 15.04 22.48
N ILE A 136 -7.32 15.09 23.70
CA ILE A 136 -7.43 13.91 24.57
C ILE A 136 -8.32 12.85 23.92
N LYS A 137 -9.42 13.26 23.30
CA LYS A 137 -10.39 12.37 22.63
C LYS A 137 -9.79 11.74 21.37
N ILE A 138 -9.20 12.55 20.48
CA ILE A 138 -8.52 12.10 19.25
C ILE A 138 -7.39 11.12 19.59
N LYS A 139 -6.58 11.42 20.61
CA LYS A 139 -5.51 10.52 21.05
C LYS A 139 -6.06 9.17 21.52
N ARG A 140 -7.15 9.16 22.30
CA ARG A 140 -7.80 7.93 22.75
C ARG A 140 -8.37 7.13 21.58
N PHE A 141 -9.00 7.81 20.62
CA PHE A 141 -9.52 7.20 19.39
C PHE A 141 -8.41 6.54 18.57
N LEU A 142 -7.31 7.25 18.30
CA LEU A 142 -6.18 6.68 17.55
C LEU A 142 -5.52 5.50 18.28
N ASN A 143 -5.43 5.56 19.61
CA ASN A 143 -4.99 4.42 20.40
C ASN A 143 -5.98 3.25 20.29
N HIS A 144 -7.29 3.50 20.32
CA HIS A 144 -8.30 2.46 20.15
C HIS A 144 -8.19 1.79 18.79
N VAL A 145 -8.05 2.56 17.71
CA VAL A 145 -7.78 2.05 16.35
C VAL A 145 -6.57 1.14 16.36
N ASP A 146 -5.44 1.55 16.94
CA ASP A 146 -4.22 0.72 17.00
C ASP A 146 -4.41 -0.61 17.77
N LYS A 147 -5.27 -0.65 18.79
CA LYS A 147 -5.47 -1.85 19.61
C LYS A 147 -6.54 -2.80 19.06
N THR A 148 -7.50 -2.29 18.30
CA THR A 148 -8.65 -3.06 17.82
C THR A 148 -8.55 -3.43 16.35
N ILE A 149 -7.76 -2.67 15.58
CA ILE A 149 -7.39 -2.97 14.20
C ILE A 149 -5.88 -3.27 14.18
N PRO A 150 -5.45 -4.47 14.63
CA PRO A 150 -4.04 -4.85 14.72
C PRO A 150 -3.40 -5.15 13.35
N ASP A 151 -3.80 -4.42 12.32
CA ASP A 151 -3.35 -4.52 10.93
C ASP A 151 -2.68 -3.19 10.52
N SER A 152 -1.39 -3.24 10.16
CA SER A 152 -0.68 -2.03 9.68
C SER A 152 -1.07 -1.61 8.27
N PHE A 153 -1.99 -2.33 7.62
CA PHE A 153 -2.69 -1.90 6.41
C PHE A 153 -3.93 -1.04 6.70
N CYS A 154 -4.28 -0.74 7.95
CA CYS A 154 -5.25 0.33 8.21
C CYS A 154 -4.60 1.70 7.99
N HIS A 155 -5.24 2.57 7.19
CA HIS A 155 -4.66 3.84 6.72
C HIS A 155 -5.62 5.02 6.91
N ALA A 156 -5.08 6.15 7.36
CA ALA A 156 -5.79 7.42 7.47
C ALA A 156 -5.16 8.49 6.59
N ASP A 157 -5.98 9.37 6.03
CA ASP A 157 -5.50 10.54 5.30
C ASP A 157 -5.72 11.81 6.13
N ILE A 158 -4.87 12.81 5.90
CA ILE A 158 -5.05 14.21 6.34
C ILE A 158 -4.67 15.18 5.21
N GLY A 159 -5.06 16.45 5.33
CA GLY A 159 -4.74 17.48 4.35
C GLY A 159 -5.62 17.40 3.08
N PRO A 160 -5.41 18.30 2.11
CA PRO A 160 -4.25 19.19 1.97
C PRO A 160 -4.30 20.49 2.75
N TYR A 161 -5.44 20.82 3.33
CA TYR A 161 -5.63 22.04 4.10
C TYR A 161 -5.15 21.88 5.54
N ASP A 162 -4.71 22.99 6.12
CA ASP A 162 -4.39 23.06 7.54
C ASP A 162 -5.69 23.17 8.36
N THR A 163 -5.93 22.17 9.19
CA THR A 163 -7.12 22.04 10.04
C THR A 163 -6.69 21.89 11.50
N ARG A 164 -7.56 22.29 12.44
CA ARG A 164 -7.31 22.10 13.87
C ARG A 164 -7.22 20.61 14.17
N ALA A 165 -8.14 19.82 13.62
CA ALA A 165 -8.11 18.36 13.73
C ALA A 165 -6.80 17.77 13.20
N GLY A 166 -6.32 18.20 12.03
CA GLY A 166 -5.07 17.73 11.43
C GLY A 166 -3.85 17.97 12.33
N ARG A 167 -3.73 19.17 12.92
CA ARG A 167 -2.65 19.47 13.89
C ARG A 167 -2.73 18.62 15.16
N LEU A 168 -3.94 18.41 15.69
CA LEU A 168 -4.16 17.56 16.87
C LEU A 168 -3.83 16.09 16.58
N ILE A 169 -4.17 15.59 15.39
CA ILE A 169 -3.80 14.25 14.92
C ILE A 169 -2.28 14.11 14.85
N LEU A 170 -1.57 15.07 14.24
CA LEU A 170 -0.10 15.06 14.18
C LEU A 170 0.55 15.04 15.58
N ARG A 171 0.02 15.84 16.51
CA ARG A 171 0.46 15.81 17.92
C ARG A 171 0.23 14.43 18.55
N ALA A 172 -0.94 13.83 18.33
CA ALA A 172 -1.32 12.56 18.93
C ALA A 172 -0.49 11.37 18.39
N ILE A 173 -0.25 11.30 17.08
CA ILE A 173 0.55 10.20 16.50
C ILE A 173 2.00 10.21 16.97
N VAL A 174 2.57 11.40 17.22
CA VAL A 174 3.92 11.55 17.77
C VAL A 174 3.98 11.05 19.21
N GLU A 175 2.99 11.42 20.05
CA GLU A 175 2.93 10.95 21.44
C GLU A 175 2.71 9.43 21.52
N LEU A 176 1.82 8.88 20.68
CA LEU A 176 1.48 7.45 20.71
C LEU A 176 2.58 6.56 20.13
N ALA A 177 3.26 7.01 19.07
CA ALA A 177 4.22 6.21 18.29
C ALA A 177 3.68 4.80 17.95
N SER A 178 2.39 4.73 17.61
CA SER A 178 1.70 3.49 17.22
C SER A 178 1.88 3.21 15.73
N PRO A 179 2.05 1.95 15.30
CA PRO A 179 2.13 1.60 13.88
C PRO A 179 0.81 1.80 13.14
N THR A 180 -0.33 1.60 13.80
CA THR A 180 -1.66 1.74 13.19
C THR A 180 -2.39 2.97 13.77
N PRO A 181 -3.18 3.72 12.97
CA PRO A 181 -3.23 3.64 11.52
C PRO A 181 -1.90 4.09 10.90
N ASN A 182 -1.55 3.53 9.75
CA ASN A 182 -0.64 4.19 8.81
C ASN A 182 -1.27 5.53 8.39
N MET A 183 -0.48 6.49 7.93
CA MET A 183 -1.01 7.82 7.61
C MET A 183 -0.31 8.48 6.45
N THR A 184 -1.07 9.24 5.67
CA THR A 184 -0.57 10.07 4.58
C THR A 184 -1.16 11.48 4.67
N ILE A 185 -0.31 12.48 4.45
CA ILE A 185 -0.75 13.85 4.16
C ILE A 185 -0.89 13.96 2.64
N ARG A 186 -2.08 14.36 2.19
CA ARG A 186 -2.29 14.81 0.82
C ARG A 186 -1.65 16.18 0.71
N TYR A 187 -0.49 16.27 0.07
CA TYR A 187 0.30 17.48 0.03
C TYR A 187 0.15 18.19 -1.30
N ASP A 188 -0.19 19.48 -1.22
CA ASP A 188 -0.18 20.40 -2.35
C ASP A 188 0.50 21.69 -1.90
N LYS A 189 1.65 22.03 -2.48
CA LYS A 189 2.42 23.23 -2.14
C LYS A 189 1.61 24.53 -2.19
N GLN A 190 0.55 24.58 -3.00
CA GLN A 190 -0.30 25.76 -3.12
C GLN A 190 -1.41 25.81 -2.07
N LYS A 191 -1.82 24.66 -1.51
CA LYS A 191 -2.94 24.54 -0.55
C LYS A 191 -2.47 24.30 0.87
N THR A 192 -1.35 23.60 1.06
CA THR A 192 -0.80 23.23 2.35
C THR A 192 0.14 24.33 2.85
N PRO A 193 -0.19 25.02 3.96
CA PRO A 193 0.71 25.99 4.57
C PRO A 193 2.05 25.36 4.94
N ARG A 194 3.13 26.12 4.74
CA ARG A 194 4.50 25.64 4.93
C ARG A 194 4.75 25.14 6.36
N ASP A 195 4.24 25.84 7.36
CA ASP A 195 4.39 25.47 8.77
C ASP A 195 3.64 24.17 9.12
N PHE A 196 2.48 23.92 8.51
CA PHE A 196 1.78 22.64 8.63
C PHE A 196 2.53 21.51 7.93
N ALA A 197 3.11 21.76 6.75
CA ALA A 197 3.96 20.81 6.05
C ALA A 197 5.22 20.46 6.87
N GLU A 198 5.87 21.45 7.49
CA GLU A 198 7.03 21.24 8.37
C GLU A 198 6.66 20.45 9.63
N LEU A 199 5.48 20.69 10.20
CA LEU A 199 4.94 19.90 11.31
C LEU A 199 4.73 18.43 10.90
N ALA A 200 4.14 18.18 9.73
CA ALA A 200 3.95 16.85 9.18
C ALA A 200 5.30 16.16 8.86
N ALA A 201 6.26 16.89 8.30
CA ALA A 201 7.61 16.38 8.02
C ALA A 201 8.34 16.00 9.32
N LYS A 202 8.25 16.84 10.35
CA LYS A 202 8.82 16.56 11.68
C LYS A 202 8.18 15.32 12.31
N ALA A 203 6.85 15.19 12.24
CA ALA A 203 6.15 13.99 12.71
C ALA A 203 6.61 12.74 11.93
N CYS A 204 6.73 12.84 10.61
CA CYS A 204 7.19 11.75 9.76
C CYS A 204 8.63 11.32 10.09
N LEU A 205 9.54 12.26 10.36
CA LEU A 205 10.88 11.94 10.85
C LEU A 205 10.83 11.14 12.18
N GLN A 206 10.00 11.58 13.14
CA GLN A 206 9.94 11.00 14.48
C GLN A 206 9.23 9.63 14.53
N VAL A 207 8.14 9.47 13.78
CA VAL A 207 7.26 8.28 13.88
C VAL A 207 6.95 7.63 12.53
N SER A 208 7.73 7.91 11.48
CA SER A 208 7.61 7.32 10.14
C SER A 208 6.26 7.55 9.44
N LYS A 209 5.45 8.49 9.92
CA LYS A 209 4.17 8.95 9.37
C LYS A 209 3.82 10.38 9.82
N PRO A 210 3.04 11.16 9.04
CA PRO A 210 2.45 10.79 7.76
C PRO A 210 3.46 10.87 6.60
N SER A 211 3.34 9.96 5.64
CA SER A 211 4.04 10.12 4.36
C SER A 211 3.39 11.23 3.52
N PHE A 212 4.06 11.71 2.48
CA PHE A 212 3.54 12.77 1.62
C PHE A 212 3.07 12.18 0.29
N ALA A 213 1.80 12.40 -0.06
CA ALA A 213 1.24 12.12 -1.39
C ALA A 213 1.11 13.42 -2.18
N ASN A 214 1.51 13.42 -3.44
CA ASN A 214 1.36 14.57 -4.34
C ASN A 214 -0.10 14.70 -4.76
N ASP A 215 -0.85 15.55 -4.06
CA ASP A 215 -2.31 15.68 -4.22
C ASP A 215 -2.68 16.09 -5.64
N ALA A 216 -2.05 17.14 -6.17
CA ALA A 216 -2.30 17.61 -7.53
C ALA A 216 -2.04 16.52 -8.59
N TYR A 217 -1.02 15.68 -8.39
CA TYR A 217 -0.71 14.58 -9.30
C TYR A 217 -1.80 13.50 -9.23
N TYR A 218 -2.17 13.03 -8.04
CA TYR A 218 -3.20 12.00 -7.90
C TYR A 218 -4.58 12.47 -8.33
N ILE A 219 -4.95 13.73 -8.08
CA ILE A 219 -6.20 14.33 -8.57
C ILE A 219 -6.28 14.27 -10.09
N ARG A 220 -5.17 14.51 -10.80
CA ARG A 220 -5.16 14.43 -12.27
C ARG A 220 -5.52 13.04 -12.79
N ASP A 221 -5.11 12.00 -12.07
CA ASP A 221 -5.29 10.61 -12.53
C ASP A 221 -6.58 9.98 -12.00
N LEU A 222 -6.98 10.31 -10.77
CA LEU A 222 -8.09 9.66 -10.06
C LEU A 222 -9.27 10.61 -9.79
N GLY A 223 -9.11 11.91 -9.97
CA GLY A 223 -10.07 12.94 -9.54
C GLY A 223 -9.97 13.28 -8.06
N GLU A 224 -10.74 14.27 -7.59
CA GLU A 224 -10.64 14.79 -6.22
C GLU A 224 -11.02 13.79 -5.12
N GLN A 225 -11.93 12.86 -5.43
CA GLN A 225 -12.40 11.82 -4.51
C GLN A 225 -11.53 10.57 -4.61
N TYR A 226 -10.29 10.70 -4.16
CA TYR A 226 -9.37 9.57 -3.99
C TYR A 226 -8.83 9.57 -2.55
N GLY A 227 -8.39 8.40 -2.10
CA GLY A 227 -7.73 8.23 -0.81
C GLY A 227 -6.51 7.32 -0.94
N ILE A 228 -5.63 7.38 0.05
CA ILE A 228 -4.51 6.47 0.20
C ILE A 228 -4.88 5.37 1.20
N ALA A 229 -4.86 4.13 0.74
CA ALA A 229 -5.24 2.97 1.53
C ALA A 229 -4.08 1.98 1.73
N SER A 230 -4.13 1.22 2.83
CA SER A 230 -3.15 0.19 3.13
C SER A 230 -1.71 0.72 3.21
N CYS A 231 -0.84 0.35 2.28
CA CYS A 231 0.51 0.88 2.22
C CYS A 231 0.51 2.31 1.68
N TYR A 232 0.34 2.45 0.36
CA TYR A 232 0.28 3.71 -0.38
C TYR A 232 -0.61 3.57 -1.64
N ASN A 233 -1.64 2.73 -1.56
CA ASN A 233 -2.52 2.48 -2.70
C ASN A 233 -3.41 3.70 -2.90
N ALA A 234 -3.26 4.39 -4.02
CA ALA A 234 -4.13 5.50 -4.39
C ALA A 234 -5.33 4.93 -5.15
N LEU A 235 -6.52 5.06 -4.57
CA LEU A 235 -7.74 4.46 -5.10
C LEU A 235 -8.91 5.46 -5.02
N PRO A 236 -9.93 5.32 -5.88
CA PRO A 236 -11.14 6.13 -5.75
C PRO A 236 -11.83 5.87 -4.41
N GLU A 237 -12.21 6.96 -3.73
CA GLU A 237 -13.10 6.91 -2.56
C GLU A 237 -14.54 6.59 -2.99
N CYS A 238 -15.39 6.27 -2.01
CA CYS A 238 -16.72 5.71 -2.24
C CYS A 238 -16.64 4.44 -3.13
N GLY A 239 -15.55 3.69 -3.00
CA GLY A 239 -15.14 2.67 -3.97
C GLY A 239 -14.01 1.81 -3.45
N GLY A 240 -13.03 1.51 -4.30
CA GLY A 240 -11.82 0.81 -3.92
C GLY A 240 -11.24 -0.06 -5.02
N ALA A 241 -10.71 -1.23 -4.66
CA ALA A 241 -10.15 -2.18 -5.62
C ALA A 241 -10.68 -3.59 -5.40
N TYR A 242 -11.09 -4.26 -6.48
CA TYR A 242 -11.56 -5.64 -6.41
C TYR A 242 -10.42 -6.60 -6.07
N THR A 243 -9.27 -6.48 -6.74
CA THR A 243 -8.12 -7.38 -6.59
C THR A 243 -6.79 -6.66 -6.86
N LEU A 244 -5.70 -7.25 -6.40
CA LEU A 244 -4.33 -6.85 -6.69
C LEU A 244 -3.53 -8.09 -7.09
N THR A 245 -3.13 -8.14 -8.36
CA THR A 245 -2.22 -9.18 -8.85
C THR A 245 -0.86 -8.57 -9.13
N ARG A 246 0.24 -9.16 -8.66
CA ARG A 246 1.58 -8.67 -8.96
C ARG A 246 2.37 -9.61 -9.87
N LEU A 247 3.15 -9.02 -10.76
CA LEU A 247 4.16 -9.68 -11.57
C LEU A 247 5.51 -9.65 -10.83
N ARG A 248 6.17 -10.80 -10.75
CA ARG A 248 7.54 -10.93 -10.23
C ARG A 248 8.55 -10.73 -11.35
N LEU A 249 8.88 -9.47 -11.66
CA LEU A 249 9.74 -9.14 -12.80
C LEU A 249 11.12 -9.78 -12.69
N GLY A 250 11.68 -9.91 -11.48
CA GLY A 250 12.95 -10.60 -11.27
C GLY A 250 12.87 -12.08 -11.64
N THR A 251 11.78 -12.75 -11.30
CA THR A 251 11.52 -14.16 -11.66
C THR A 251 11.33 -14.32 -13.18
N ILE A 252 10.54 -13.44 -13.79
CA ILE A 252 10.33 -13.41 -15.25
C ILE A 252 11.66 -13.15 -15.98
N GLY A 253 12.42 -12.14 -15.54
CA GLY A 253 13.70 -11.76 -16.13
C GLY A 253 14.74 -12.89 -16.06
N ARG A 254 14.81 -13.63 -14.95
CA ARG A 254 15.71 -14.80 -14.82
C ARG A 254 15.37 -15.95 -15.75
N ALA A 255 14.14 -16.04 -16.23
CA ALA A 255 13.75 -17.02 -17.23
C ALA A 255 14.16 -16.62 -18.66
N CYS A 256 14.62 -15.39 -18.87
CA CYS A 256 15.02 -14.86 -20.17
C CYS A 256 16.56 -14.84 -20.32
N GLN A 257 17.03 -15.01 -21.55
CA GLN A 257 18.43 -14.87 -21.95
C GLN A 257 18.74 -13.48 -22.48
N THR A 258 17.75 -12.75 -23.00
CA THR A 258 17.95 -11.43 -23.61
C THR A 258 16.87 -10.44 -23.21
N THR A 259 17.20 -9.15 -23.29
CA THR A 259 16.23 -8.05 -23.11
C THR A 259 15.07 -8.15 -24.09
N ALA A 260 15.32 -8.60 -25.34
CA ALA A 260 14.29 -8.77 -26.35
C ALA A 260 13.30 -9.88 -25.98
N GLU A 261 13.78 -11.04 -25.50
CA GLU A 261 12.92 -12.13 -25.03
C GLU A 261 12.05 -11.70 -23.84
N MET A 262 12.64 -10.96 -22.88
CA MET A 262 11.88 -10.38 -21.76
C MET A 262 10.76 -9.48 -22.25
N VAL A 263 11.08 -8.50 -23.10
CA VAL A 263 10.18 -7.40 -23.47
C VAL A 263 9.17 -7.80 -24.56
N GLU A 264 9.56 -8.60 -25.54
CA GLU A 264 8.71 -8.90 -26.69
C GLU A 264 7.98 -10.25 -26.59
N GLU A 265 8.44 -11.17 -25.73
CA GLU A 265 7.89 -12.52 -25.67
C GLU A 265 7.29 -12.86 -24.29
N LEU A 266 8.12 -12.95 -23.24
CA LEU A 266 7.69 -13.52 -21.97
C LEU A 266 6.85 -12.56 -21.13
N LEU A 267 7.31 -11.32 -20.90
CA LEU A 267 6.52 -10.34 -20.14
C LEU A 267 5.14 -10.13 -20.77
N PRO A 268 4.99 -9.99 -22.10
CA PRO A 268 3.68 -9.82 -22.68
C PRO A 268 2.72 -10.98 -22.46
N ARG A 269 3.23 -12.21 -22.52
CA ARG A 269 2.45 -13.43 -22.30
C ARG A 269 2.00 -13.54 -20.84
N VAL A 270 2.91 -13.32 -19.90
CA VAL A 270 2.62 -13.36 -18.46
C VAL A 270 1.62 -12.26 -18.07
N ALA A 271 1.84 -11.02 -18.52
CA ALA A 271 0.97 -9.89 -18.19
C ALA A 271 -0.47 -10.10 -18.68
N ARG A 272 -0.66 -10.63 -19.90
CA ARG A 272 -2.00 -10.97 -20.42
C ARG A 272 -2.70 -12.04 -19.58
N CYS A 273 -1.98 -13.06 -19.13
CA CYS A 273 -2.53 -14.07 -18.23
C CYS A 273 -2.94 -13.46 -16.88
N ALA A 274 -2.13 -12.56 -16.31
CA ALA A 274 -2.47 -11.86 -15.09
C ALA A 274 -3.74 -11.00 -15.24
N LEU A 275 -3.85 -10.24 -16.34
CA LEU A 275 -5.03 -9.41 -16.62
C LEU A 275 -6.30 -10.27 -16.82
N SER A 276 -6.17 -11.40 -17.53
CA SER A 276 -7.28 -12.35 -17.72
C SER A 276 -7.77 -12.98 -16.41
N THR A 277 -6.85 -13.35 -15.51
CA THR A 277 -7.25 -13.85 -14.18
C THR A 277 -7.98 -12.77 -13.36
N MET A 278 -7.53 -11.51 -13.42
CA MET A 278 -8.26 -10.38 -12.79
C MET A 278 -9.69 -10.24 -13.33
N ASP A 279 -9.91 -10.35 -14.64
CA ASP A 279 -11.27 -10.31 -15.22
C ASP A 279 -12.17 -11.41 -14.65
N LYS A 280 -11.66 -12.64 -14.55
CA LYS A 280 -12.42 -13.78 -14.01
C LYS A 280 -12.81 -13.57 -12.55
N ARG A 281 -11.86 -13.04 -11.76
CA ARG A 281 -12.10 -12.65 -10.35
C ARG A 281 -13.18 -11.58 -10.22
N HIS A 282 -13.16 -10.57 -11.09
CA HIS A 282 -14.17 -9.50 -11.12
C HIS A 282 -15.56 -10.05 -11.42
N ARG A 283 -15.70 -10.88 -12.47
CA ARG A 283 -16.99 -11.49 -12.82
C ARG A 283 -17.56 -12.27 -11.65
N PHE A 284 -16.76 -13.14 -11.02
CA PHE A 284 -17.21 -13.91 -9.88
C PHE A 284 -17.70 -13.01 -8.72
N LEU A 285 -16.93 -12.00 -8.34
CA LEU A 285 -17.29 -11.11 -7.23
C LEU A 285 -18.53 -10.25 -7.52
N VAL A 286 -18.67 -9.74 -8.75
CA VAL A 286 -19.78 -8.85 -9.11
C VAL A 286 -21.06 -9.64 -9.44
N GLU A 287 -20.93 -10.77 -10.14
CA GLU A 287 -22.07 -11.49 -10.71
C GLU A 287 -22.55 -12.67 -9.85
N GLN A 288 -21.68 -13.25 -9.02
CA GLN A 288 -21.97 -14.50 -8.30
C GLN A 288 -21.83 -14.41 -6.78
N SER A 289 -20.94 -13.57 -6.27
CA SER A 289 -20.73 -13.42 -4.81
C SER A 289 -21.82 -12.61 -4.12
N HIS A 290 -22.63 -11.85 -4.84
CA HIS A 290 -23.69 -10.98 -4.30
C HIS A 290 -23.23 -9.92 -3.27
N PHE A 291 -21.92 -9.62 -3.21
CA PHE A 291 -21.38 -8.65 -2.25
C PHE A 291 -22.05 -7.28 -2.39
N PHE A 292 -22.13 -6.76 -3.61
CA PHE A 292 -22.68 -5.43 -3.86
C PHE A 292 -24.20 -5.35 -3.69
N GLU A 293 -24.90 -6.47 -3.81
CA GLU A 293 -26.36 -6.54 -3.67
C GLU A 293 -26.78 -6.58 -2.19
N THR A 294 -25.97 -7.21 -1.35
CA THR A 294 -26.31 -7.46 0.05
C THR A 294 -25.75 -6.42 1.01
N SER A 295 -24.59 -5.82 0.68
CA SER A 295 -23.86 -4.89 1.56
C SER A 295 -24.64 -3.61 1.87
N PHE A 296 -24.77 -3.28 3.17
CA PHE A 296 -25.34 -2.02 3.62
C PHE A 296 -24.49 -0.82 3.19
N LEU A 297 -23.16 -1.00 3.04
CA LEU A 297 -22.27 0.03 2.55
C LEU A 297 -22.69 0.52 1.16
N VAL A 298 -23.19 -0.39 0.31
CA VAL A 298 -23.74 -0.03 -1.00
C VAL A 298 -25.11 0.61 -0.87
N LYS A 299 -26.01 -0.02 -0.10
CA LYS A 299 -27.41 0.42 0.05
C LYS A 299 -27.55 1.82 0.64
N GLU A 300 -26.65 2.18 1.56
CA GLU A 300 -26.66 3.48 2.24
C GLU A 300 -25.70 4.50 1.60
N GLY A 301 -24.95 4.10 0.57
CA GLY A 301 -24.15 5.01 -0.26
C GLY A 301 -22.71 5.26 0.23
N PHE A 302 -22.23 4.52 1.23
CA PHE A 302 -20.82 4.56 1.65
C PHE A 302 -19.88 4.13 0.53
N ILE A 303 -20.30 3.21 -0.33
CA ILE A 303 -19.56 2.78 -1.52
C ILE A 303 -20.48 2.61 -2.73
N GLN A 304 -19.91 2.73 -3.93
CA GLN A 304 -20.59 2.49 -5.20
C GLN A 304 -19.74 1.54 -6.05
N ARG A 305 -20.37 0.51 -6.63
CA ARG A 305 -19.66 -0.49 -7.46
C ARG A 305 -18.85 0.16 -8.58
N GLN A 306 -19.41 1.18 -9.22
CA GLN A 306 -18.82 1.89 -10.36
C GLN A 306 -17.52 2.61 -9.99
N ASN A 307 -17.28 2.88 -8.70
CA ASN A 307 -16.06 3.50 -8.18
C ASN A 307 -14.95 2.50 -7.84
N PHE A 308 -15.16 1.20 -8.10
CA PHE A 308 -14.10 0.21 -7.93
C PHE A 308 -13.22 0.15 -9.17
N THR A 309 -11.94 -0.13 -8.94
CA THR A 309 -10.95 -0.45 -9.98
C THR A 309 -10.22 -1.76 -9.62
N SER A 310 -9.09 -2.04 -10.26
CA SER A 310 -8.15 -3.07 -9.81
C SER A 310 -6.73 -2.73 -10.22
N MET A 311 -5.79 -3.37 -9.53
CA MET A 311 -4.38 -3.06 -9.66
C MET A 311 -3.61 -4.26 -10.23
N ILE A 312 -2.89 -4.00 -11.30
CA ILE A 312 -1.81 -4.88 -11.76
C ILE A 312 -0.49 -4.29 -11.27
N ALA A 313 0.26 -5.07 -10.51
CA ALA A 313 1.43 -4.56 -9.83
C ALA A 313 2.72 -5.22 -10.25
N ILE A 314 3.83 -4.61 -9.89
CA ILE A 314 5.17 -5.16 -10.12
C ILE A 314 6.01 -5.18 -8.84
N VAL A 315 6.88 -6.17 -8.77
CA VAL A 315 8.07 -6.22 -7.91
C VAL A 315 9.24 -6.72 -8.73
N GLY A 316 10.46 -6.42 -8.26
CA GLY A 316 11.68 -7.00 -8.78
C GLY A 316 12.19 -6.37 -10.07
N LEU A 317 11.91 -5.09 -10.32
CA LEU A 317 12.42 -4.40 -11.52
C LEU A 317 13.95 -4.37 -11.52
N ALA A 318 14.57 -3.98 -10.40
CA ALA A 318 16.03 -3.97 -10.24
C ALA A 318 16.63 -5.36 -10.48
N ASP A 319 15.97 -6.41 -9.98
CA ASP A 319 16.42 -7.81 -10.15
C ASP A 319 16.39 -8.26 -11.60
N ALA A 320 15.32 -7.93 -12.32
CA ALA A 320 15.18 -8.23 -13.73
C ALA A 320 16.28 -7.52 -14.54
N VAL A 321 16.46 -6.22 -14.29
CA VAL A 321 17.45 -5.39 -15.00
C VAL A 321 18.87 -5.86 -14.71
N ASN A 322 19.21 -6.10 -13.44
CA ASN A 322 20.54 -6.56 -13.06
C ASN A 322 20.88 -7.93 -13.67
N HIS A 323 19.90 -8.84 -13.76
CA HIS A 323 20.08 -10.10 -14.48
C HIS A 323 20.34 -9.89 -15.96
N LEU A 324 19.56 -9.04 -16.64
CA LEU A 324 19.70 -8.78 -18.07
C LEU A 324 21.00 -8.06 -18.41
N LEU A 325 21.43 -7.09 -17.60
CA LEU A 325 22.76 -6.45 -17.72
C LEU A 325 23.88 -7.49 -17.68
N LYS A 326 23.78 -8.46 -16.77
CA LYS A 326 24.74 -9.56 -16.67
C LYS A 326 24.71 -10.47 -17.92
N GLN A 327 23.54 -10.73 -18.51
CA GLN A 327 23.45 -11.45 -19.78
C GLN A 327 24.09 -10.68 -20.94
N GLU A 328 24.05 -9.34 -20.90
CA GLU A 328 24.77 -8.46 -21.83
C GLU A 328 26.29 -8.36 -21.51
N GLY A 329 26.77 -9.03 -20.47
CA GLY A 329 28.19 -9.01 -20.06
C GLY A 329 28.60 -7.77 -19.27
N LEU A 330 27.64 -6.97 -18.79
CA LEU A 330 27.87 -5.75 -18.02
C LEU A 330 27.87 -6.04 -16.51
N THR A 331 28.68 -5.29 -15.76
CA THR A 331 28.81 -5.41 -14.29
C THR A 331 28.15 -4.26 -13.54
N GLU A 332 27.53 -3.33 -14.25
CA GLU A 332 26.80 -2.21 -13.66
C GLU A 332 25.48 -2.69 -13.05
N THR A 333 24.85 -1.85 -12.21
CA THR A 333 23.56 -2.15 -11.59
C THR A 333 22.52 -1.07 -11.88
N PHE A 334 21.25 -1.46 -11.87
CA PHE A 334 20.11 -0.55 -11.93
C PHE A 334 20.22 0.53 -10.85
N GLY A 335 19.94 1.78 -11.20
CA GLY A 335 20.16 2.93 -10.34
C GLY A 335 21.50 3.66 -10.53
N LYS A 336 22.49 2.99 -11.15
CA LYS A 336 23.81 3.56 -11.48
C LYS A 336 24.23 3.32 -12.93
N SER A 337 23.46 2.55 -13.69
CA SER A 337 23.70 2.23 -15.10
C SER A 337 22.69 2.93 -16.00
N VAL A 338 23.18 3.69 -16.97
CA VAL A 338 22.34 4.25 -18.05
C VAL A 338 21.66 3.13 -18.83
N ARG A 339 22.41 2.07 -19.16
CA ARG A 339 21.86 0.90 -19.85
C ARG A 339 20.81 0.17 -18.99
N GLY A 340 21.03 0.10 -17.68
CA GLY A 340 20.05 -0.45 -16.75
C GLY A 340 18.73 0.32 -16.76
N ASP A 341 18.79 1.65 -16.74
CA ASP A 341 17.60 2.50 -16.82
C ASP A 341 16.88 2.39 -18.17
N GLU A 342 17.62 2.18 -19.28
CA GLU A 342 17.04 1.87 -20.60
C GLU A 342 16.26 0.55 -20.57
N ILE A 343 16.85 -0.53 -20.05
CA ILE A 343 16.19 -1.85 -19.94
C ILE A 343 14.94 -1.74 -19.06
N ALA A 344 15.04 -1.05 -17.92
CA ALA A 344 13.91 -0.82 -17.02
C ALA A 344 12.77 -0.07 -17.72
N THR A 345 13.11 0.95 -18.50
CA THR A 345 12.14 1.73 -19.28
C THR A 345 11.46 0.86 -20.34
N LEU A 346 12.20 0.02 -21.07
CA LEU A 346 11.63 -0.90 -22.06
C LEU A 346 10.64 -1.89 -21.43
N ILE A 347 10.97 -2.44 -20.27
CA ILE A 347 10.08 -3.34 -19.50
C ILE A 347 8.80 -2.61 -19.10
N MET A 348 8.93 -1.41 -18.53
CA MET A 348 7.77 -0.65 -18.02
C MET A 348 6.89 -0.08 -19.13
N ASP A 349 7.47 0.44 -20.22
CA ASP A 349 6.72 0.93 -21.38
C ASP A 349 5.91 -0.21 -22.01
N LYS A 350 6.50 -1.42 -22.14
CA LYS A 350 5.77 -2.59 -22.64
C LYS A 350 4.63 -2.99 -21.72
N LEU A 351 4.89 -3.06 -20.41
CA LEU A 351 3.86 -3.44 -19.44
C LEU A 351 2.70 -2.43 -19.43
N GLN A 352 3.00 -1.13 -19.51
CA GLN A 352 2.00 -0.09 -19.64
C GLN A 352 1.20 -0.25 -20.93
N GLN A 353 1.86 -0.45 -22.07
CA GLN A 353 1.19 -0.69 -23.36
C GLN A 353 0.19 -1.85 -23.29
N ILE A 354 0.57 -2.96 -22.64
CA ILE A 354 -0.29 -4.15 -22.53
C ILE A 354 -1.46 -3.90 -21.58
N THR A 355 -1.19 -3.24 -20.45
CA THR A 355 -2.22 -2.90 -19.45
C THR A 355 -3.24 -1.94 -20.04
N ASP A 356 -2.79 -0.89 -20.74
CA ASP A 356 -3.66 0.10 -21.39
C ASP A 356 -4.47 -0.48 -22.56
N ALA A 357 -3.95 -1.51 -23.22
CA ALA A 357 -4.64 -2.19 -24.31
C ALA A 357 -5.69 -3.22 -23.82
N HIS A 358 -5.65 -3.62 -22.54
CA HIS A 358 -6.60 -4.56 -21.97
C HIS A 358 -7.86 -3.83 -21.45
N PRO A 359 -9.05 -4.08 -22.03
CA PRO A 359 -10.29 -3.47 -21.55
C PRO A 359 -10.71 -4.14 -20.24
N GLY A 360 -10.48 -3.45 -19.11
CA GLY A 360 -10.89 -3.93 -17.80
C GLY A 360 -12.42 -3.96 -17.65
N ILE A 361 -12.91 -4.88 -16.82
CA ILE A 361 -14.35 -5.06 -16.59
C ILE A 361 -14.78 -4.50 -15.25
N TYR A 362 -15.97 -3.88 -15.21
CA TYR A 362 -16.54 -3.28 -14.00
C TYR A 362 -15.67 -2.20 -13.34
N VAL A 363 -14.80 -1.53 -14.11
CA VAL A 363 -13.87 -0.49 -13.63
C VAL A 363 -14.12 0.86 -14.33
N GLU A 364 -15.38 1.29 -14.31
CA GLU A 364 -15.84 2.47 -15.04
C GLU A 364 -15.13 3.76 -14.57
N ARG A 365 -14.85 3.87 -13.26
CA ARG A 365 -14.21 5.04 -12.65
C ARG A 365 -12.80 5.33 -13.16
N THR A 366 -12.13 4.32 -13.69
CA THR A 366 -10.79 4.41 -14.28
C THR A 366 -10.84 4.19 -15.79
N HIS A 367 -11.95 4.57 -16.43
CA HIS A 367 -12.16 4.53 -17.88
C HIS A 367 -11.99 3.11 -18.47
N ASN A 368 -12.47 2.09 -17.76
CA ASN A 368 -12.36 0.68 -18.14
C ASN A 368 -10.89 0.22 -18.29
N ARG A 369 -9.99 0.77 -17.47
CA ARG A 369 -8.59 0.35 -17.39
C ARG A 369 -8.21 -0.07 -15.98
N TYR A 370 -7.46 -1.15 -15.88
CA TYR A 370 -6.75 -1.49 -14.65
C TYR A 370 -5.55 -0.56 -14.47
N LEU A 371 -5.20 -0.31 -13.21
CA LEU A 371 -4.16 0.64 -12.88
C LEU A 371 -2.87 -0.09 -12.50
N LEU A 372 -1.75 0.40 -13.03
CA LEU A 372 -0.44 -0.07 -12.61
C LEU A 372 -0.14 0.40 -11.19
N HIS A 373 0.43 -0.50 -10.39
CA HIS A 373 0.83 -0.24 -9.01
C HIS A 373 2.26 -0.75 -8.73
N ALA A 374 3.04 -0.02 -7.93
CA ALA A 374 4.39 -0.43 -7.57
C ALA A 374 4.33 -1.11 -6.19
N GLN A 375 4.36 -2.44 -6.13
CA GLN A 375 3.96 -3.15 -4.90
C GLN A 375 5.08 -3.20 -3.85
N VAL A 376 4.67 -3.10 -2.58
CA VAL A 376 5.56 -3.35 -1.44
C VAL A 376 6.18 -4.75 -1.46
N GLY A 377 7.34 -4.91 -0.83
CA GLY A 377 7.93 -6.23 -0.59
C GLY A 377 7.03 -7.09 0.29
N ALA A 378 7.09 -8.39 0.08
CA ALA A 378 6.38 -9.40 0.85
C ALA A 378 7.35 -10.52 1.25
N ASN A 379 6.91 -11.43 2.11
CA ASN A 379 7.59 -12.69 2.38
C ASN A 379 6.55 -13.81 2.42
N ASN A 380 5.87 -14.02 1.29
CA ASN A 380 4.86 -15.07 1.15
C ASN A 380 5.35 -16.26 0.33
N HIS A 381 6.50 -16.13 -0.35
CA HIS A 381 7.14 -17.21 -1.10
C HIS A 381 8.67 -17.02 -1.13
N PRO A 382 9.50 -18.08 -1.20
CA PRO A 382 10.96 -17.96 -1.38
C PRO A 382 11.41 -17.03 -2.52
N GLU A 383 10.59 -16.92 -3.57
CA GLU A 383 10.83 -16.02 -4.72
C GLU A 383 10.81 -14.54 -4.36
N ASP A 384 10.25 -14.14 -3.21
CA ASP A 384 10.33 -12.76 -2.73
C ASP A 384 11.77 -12.29 -2.51
N LYS A 385 12.69 -13.20 -2.14
CA LYS A 385 14.12 -12.88 -1.97
C LYS A 385 14.82 -12.47 -3.27
N ALA A 386 14.21 -12.79 -4.40
CA ALA A 386 14.75 -12.51 -5.71
C ALA A 386 13.95 -11.41 -6.45
N ASN A 387 13.12 -10.66 -5.71
CA ASN A 387 12.28 -9.58 -6.21
C ASN A 387 12.21 -8.45 -5.18
N ALA A 388 13.08 -7.46 -5.32
CA ALA A 388 13.07 -6.24 -4.54
C ALA A 388 11.72 -5.50 -4.68
N PRO A 389 11.31 -4.72 -3.67
CA PRO A 389 10.03 -4.00 -3.70
C PRO A 389 9.92 -3.06 -4.92
N ALA A 390 8.76 -3.09 -5.57
CA ALA A 390 8.37 -2.14 -6.61
C ALA A 390 9.42 -1.99 -7.72
N HIS A 391 9.69 -0.73 -8.11
CA HIS A 391 10.71 -0.32 -9.07
C HIS A 391 12.03 0.08 -8.40
N ARG A 392 12.18 -0.15 -7.09
CA ARG A 392 13.25 0.46 -6.30
C ARG A 392 14.62 -0.17 -6.56
N ILE A 393 15.66 0.65 -6.39
CA ILE A 393 17.04 0.19 -6.30
C ILE A 393 17.18 -0.74 -5.07
N ARG A 394 17.98 -1.80 -5.20
CA ARG A 394 18.27 -2.72 -4.09
C ARG A 394 18.92 -1.96 -2.93
N VAL A 395 18.57 -2.34 -1.71
CA VAL A 395 19.18 -1.77 -0.50
C VAL A 395 20.69 -2.05 -0.52
N GLY A 396 21.49 -1.04 -0.19
CA GLY A 396 22.96 -1.11 -0.25
C GLY A 396 23.55 -0.76 -1.62
N GLU A 397 22.76 -0.78 -2.69
CA GLU A 397 23.18 -0.35 -4.04
C GLU A 397 22.82 1.12 -4.33
N GLU A 398 22.13 1.79 -3.40
CA GLU A 398 21.58 3.14 -3.55
C GLU A 398 22.66 4.19 -3.87
N PRO A 399 22.43 5.12 -4.83
CA PRO A 399 23.30 6.27 -5.07
C PRO A 399 23.10 7.36 -4.01
N SER A 400 23.76 8.52 -4.18
CA SER A 400 23.53 9.71 -3.32
C SER A 400 22.06 10.16 -3.36
N LEU A 401 21.60 10.94 -2.38
CA LEU A 401 20.18 11.30 -2.27
C LEU A 401 19.64 11.95 -3.54
N LEU A 402 20.35 12.97 -4.06
CA LEU A 402 19.93 13.71 -5.25
C LEU A 402 19.96 12.83 -6.51
N ALA A 403 20.98 11.98 -6.66
CA ALA A 403 21.06 11.05 -7.77
C ALA A 403 19.94 10.00 -7.71
N HIS A 404 19.62 9.49 -6.51
CA HIS A 404 18.52 8.55 -6.31
C HIS A 404 17.18 9.18 -6.65
N LEU A 405 16.91 10.41 -6.15
CA LEU A 405 15.68 11.14 -6.45
C LEU A 405 15.50 11.34 -7.95
N LYS A 406 16.56 11.72 -8.67
CA LYS A 406 16.52 11.90 -10.12
C LYS A 406 16.32 10.59 -10.88
N GLN A 407 16.95 9.51 -10.41
CA GLN A 407 16.90 8.22 -11.08
C GLN A 407 15.52 7.55 -10.96
N SER A 408 14.88 7.62 -9.79
CA SER A 408 13.60 6.94 -9.60
C SER A 408 12.41 7.76 -10.09
N ALA A 409 12.51 9.10 -10.12
CA ALA A 409 11.45 10.02 -10.58
C ALA A 409 10.73 9.59 -11.87
N PRO A 410 11.44 9.25 -12.98
CA PRO A 410 10.80 8.82 -14.22
C PRO A 410 9.88 7.61 -14.07
N PHE A 411 10.15 6.69 -13.14
CA PHE A 411 9.35 5.49 -12.94
C PHE A 411 8.03 5.76 -12.21
N HIS A 412 7.92 6.84 -11.44
CA HIS A 412 6.68 7.16 -10.74
C HIS A 412 5.50 7.35 -11.70
N ARG A 413 5.73 7.83 -12.93
CA ARG A 413 4.68 8.07 -13.92
C ARG A 413 3.82 6.85 -14.20
N TYR A 414 4.42 5.65 -14.19
CA TYR A 414 3.75 4.41 -14.55
C TYR A 414 2.68 3.97 -13.56
N PHE A 415 2.67 4.49 -12.33
CA PHE A 415 1.92 3.90 -11.22
C PHE A 415 0.80 4.81 -10.68
N PRO A 416 -0.30 5.02 -11.44
CA PRO A 416 -1.43 5.84 -10.99
C PRO A 416 -2.12 5.29 -9.74
N ALA A 417 -2.12 3.96 -9.53
CA ALA A 417 -2.67 3.34 -8.34
C ALA A 417 -1.71 3.33 -7.13
N GLY A 418 -0.56 3.97 -7.25
CA GLY A 418 0.35 4.17 -6.13
C GLY A 418 1.74 3.55 -6.34
N THR A 419 2.70 4.27 -5.82
CA THR A 419 4.12 3.98 -5.77
C THR A 419 4.69 4.84 -4.65
N GLY A 420 5.86 4.52 -4.12
CA GLY A 420 6.49 5.41 -3.14
C GLY A 420 7.93 5.04 -2.89
N ASP A 421 8.74 6.05 -2.60
CA ASP A 421 10.13 5.90 -2.20
C ASP A 421 10.34 6.36 -0.76
N LEU A 422 11.32 5.74 -0.10
CA LEU A 422 11.57 5.93 1.32
C LEU A 422 13.03 6.30 1.55
N PHE A 423 13.25 7.36 2.32
CA PHE A 423 14.57 7.86 2.63
C PHE A 423 14.77 7.97 4.15
N ALA A 424 15.85 7.35 4.63
CA ALA A 424 16.23 7.37 6.04
C ALA A 424 17.17 8.56 6.31
N PHE A 425 16.80 9.45 7.22
CA PHE A 425 17.59 10.64 7.58
C PHE A 425 18.23 10.50 8.96
N ASP A 426 19.29 11.27 9.20
CA ASP A 426 19.91 11.40 10.51
C ASP A 426 19.18 12.41 11.41
N GLN A 427 19.50 12.37 12.71
CA GLN A 427 18.83 13.16 13.75
C GLN A 427 18.88 14.68 13.51
N THR A 428 19.90 15.19 12.81
CA THR A 428 20.09 16.63 12.58
C THR A 428 18.95 17.26 11.77
N TYR A 429 18.23 16.47 10.98
CA TYR A 429 17.07 16.95 10.21
C TYR A 429 15.84 17.27 11.08
N LEU A 430 15.82 16.89 12.37
CA LEU A 430 14.74 17.32 13.28
C LEU A 430 14.73 18.82 13.57
N GLU A 431 15.90 19.45 13.50
CA GLU A 431 16.07 20.90 13.64
C GLU A 431 15.93 21.62 12.29
N HIS A 432 15.79 20.87 11.20
CA HIS A 432 15.63 21.37 9.83
C HIS A 432 14.48 20.67 9.08
N PRO A 433 13.24 20.69 9.62
CA PRO A 433 12.09 20.12 8.92
C PRO A 433 11.79 20.86 7.61
N ASP A 434 12.17 22.13 7.50
CA ASP A 434 12.14 22.94 6.28
C ASP A 434 12.95 22.28 5.14
N ALA A 435 14.15 21.78 5.43
CA ALA A 435 14.97 21.09 4.44
C ALA A 435 14.31 19.80 3.93
N ILE A 436 13.56 19.09 4.79
CA ILE A 436 12.77 17.93 4.38
C ILE A 436 11.64 18.34 3.43
N VAL A 437 10.92 19.41 3.74
CA VAL A 437 9.87 19.92 2.85
C VAL A 437 10.44 20.38 1.51
N ASP A 438 11.65 20.96 1.49
CA ASP A 438 12.32 21.33 0.23
C ASP A 438 12.70 20.10 -0.62
N ILE A 439 13.14 19.01 0.02
CA ILE A 439 13.38 17.74 -0.67
C ILE A 439 12.08 17.18 -1.27
N ILE A 440 10.99 17.24 -0.51
CA ILE A 440 9.66 16.77 -0.96
C ILE A 440 9.17 17.61 -2.14
N ASP A 441 9.26 18.94 -2.05
CA ASP A 441 8.93 19.87 -3.13
C ASP A 441 9.75 19.57 -4.39
N GLY A 442 11.06 19.39 -4.23
CA GLY A 442 11.97 19.04 -5.32
C GLY A 442 11.62 17.70 -5.97
N ALA A 443 11.35 16.67 -5.17
CA ALA A 443 10.92 15.36 -5.66
C ALA A 443 9.60 15.47 -6.44
N PHE A 444 8.62 16.21 -5.90
CA PHE A 444 7.30 16.37 -6.53
C PHE A 444 7.39 17.19 -7.82
N ALA A 445 8.27 18.20 -7.88
CA ALA A 445 8.60 18.92 -9.11
C ALA A 445 9.25 18.02 -10.17
N CYS A 446 10.00 16.99 -9.75
CA CYS A 446 10.55 15.95 -10.63
C CYS A 446 9.53 14.86 -11.01
N GLY A 447 8.26 14.96 -10.58
CA GLY A 447 7.20 14.04 -10.96
C GLY A 447 6.97 12.88 -10.00
N TYR A 448 7.46 12.97 -8.75
CA TYR A 448 7.09 12.01 -7.71
C TYR A 448 5.60 12.08 -7.37
N ARG A 449 5.07 10.90 -7.05
CA ARG A 449 3.71 10.72 -6.52
C ARG A 449 3.66 10.63 -5.00
N TYR A 450 4.68 10.05 -4.38
CA TYR A 450 4.68 9.75 -2.96
C TYR A 450 6.11 9.64 -2.44
N ILE A 451 6.34 10.16 -1.25
CA ILE A 451 7.64 10.08 -0.57
C ILE A 451 7.44 9.91 0.93
N THR A 452 8.26 9.07 1.54
CA THR A 452 8.34 8.94 3.00
C THR A 452 9.75 9.23 3.48
N THR A 453 9.85 9.98 4.57
CA THR A 453 11.10 10.25 5.26
C THR A 453 11.03 9.74 6.70
N TYR A 454 12.10 9.17 7.24
CA TYR A 454 12.09 8.72 8.63
C TYR A 454 13.49 8.75 9.25
N LEU A 455 13.58 8.85 10.57
CA LEU A 455 14.85 8.71 11.27
C LEU A 455 15.26 7.24 11.35
N LYS A 456 16.50 6.91 10.95
CA LYS A 456 17.01 5.52 10.91
C LYS A 456 16.92 4.79 12.26
N ASN A 457 17.13 5.52 13.35
CA ASN A 457 17.26 4.98 14.71
C ASN A 457 15.95 4.98 15.51
N THR A 458 14.80 4.99 14.85
CA THR A 458 13.49 4.88 15.51
C THR A 458 13.08 3.41 15.71
N ASP A 459 12.29 3.15 16.75
CA ASP A 459 11.67 1.83 16.96
C ASP A 459 10.57 1.58 15.92
N LEU A 460 9.80 2.61 15.58
CA LEU A 460 8.76 2.55 14.57
C LEU A 460 9.31 2.83 13.18
N ILE A 461 9.38 1.80 12.35
CA ILE A 461 10.01 1.86 11.03
C ILE A 461 9.06 1.48 9.91
N ARG A 462 9.29 2.08 8.74
CA ARG A 462 8.62 1.71 7.51
C ARG A 462 9.46 0.71 6.72
N VAL A 463 8.94 -0.50 6.61
CA VAL A 463 9.62 -1.65 5.97
C VAL A 463 9.69 -1.39 4.46
N THR A 464 8.55 -1.55 3.78
CA THR A 464 8.41 -1.35 2.33
C THR A 464 7.24 -0.45 1.96
N GLY A 465 6.30 -0.24 2.89
CA GLY A 465 5.14 0.64 2.75
C GLY A 465 4.16 0.62 3.94
N TYR A 466 4.29 -0.34 4.86
CA TYR A 466 3.60 -0.41 6.15
C TYR A 466 4.60 -0.25 7.32
N LEU A 467 4.06 -0.03 8.52
CA LEU A 467 4.82 0.26 9.74
C LEU A 467 4.91 -0.95 10.68
N VAL A 468 6.08 -1.15 11.28
CA VAL A 468 6.32 -2.14 12.33
C VAL A 468 7.21 -1.56 13.43
N LYS A 469 7.11 -2.12 14.64
CA LYS A 469 8.06 -1.83 15.72
C LYS A 469 9.19 -2.84 15.72
N LYS A 470 10.45 -2.39 15.72
CA LYS A 470 11.64 -3.27 15.84
C LYS A 470 11.56 -4.12 17.11
N SER A 471 11.09 -3.52 18.21
CA SER A 471 10.86 -4.20 19.48
C SER A 471 9.85 -5.35 19.39
N GLU A 472 8.75 -5.19 18.65
CA GLU A 472 7.76 -6.25 18.44
C GLU A 472 8.31 -7.35 17.51
N VAL A 473 9.06 -6.98 16.46
CA VAL A 473 9.75 -7.94 15.58
C VAL A 473 10.73 -8.79 16.40
N ALA A 474 11.45 -8.20 17.34
CA ALA A 474 12.36 -8.93 18.23
C ALA A 474 11.64 -9.96 19.10
N LYS A 475 10.49 -9.60 19.70
CA LYS A 475 9.65 -10.56 20.47
C LYS A 475 9.17 -11.71 19.61
N TYR A 476 8.69 -11.42 18.40
CA TYR A 476 8.27 -12.46 17.46
C TYR A 476 9.42 -13.42 17.11
N ARG A 477 10.61 -12.90 16.84
CA ARG A 477 11.82 -13.71 16.58
C ARG A 477 12.22 -14.59 17.77
N GLN A 478 11.81 -14.24 18.99
CA GLN A 478 12.00 -15.05 20.21
C GLN A 478 10.91 -16.12 20.42
N GLY A 479 9.94 -16.22 19.50
CA GLY A 479 8.86 -17.21 19.58
C GLY A 479 7.65 -16.75 20.40
N GLU A 480 7.60 -15.48 20.80
CA GLU A 480 6.44 -14.92 21.50
C GLU A 480 5.31 -14.59 20.53
N ALA A 481 4.07 -14.81 20.97
CA ALA A 481 2.90 -14.36 20.24
C ALA A 481 2.81 -12.82 20.28
N VAL A 482 2.68 -12.20 19.11
CA VAL A 482 2.58 -10.75 18.96
C VAL A 482 1.19 -10.35 18.48
N LEU A 483 0.75 -9.17 18.91
CA LEU A 483 -0.60 -8.67 18.62
C LEU A 483 -0.84 -8.49 17.10
N ARG A 484 0.15 -7.95 16.39
CA ARG A 484 0.01 -7.53 14.99
C ARG A 484 0.50 -8.60 14.03
N ASP A 485 -0.30 -8.88 13.02
CA ASP A 485 0.05 -9.75 11.90
C ASP A 485 1.20 -9.19 11.05
N THR A 486 1.28 -7.86 10.92
CA THR A 486 2.35 -7.16 10.20
C THR A 486 3.72 -7.25 10.86
N THR A 487 3.79 -7.64 12.15
CA THR A 487 5.08 -7.97 12.78
C THR A 487 5.71 -9.20 12.14
N TRP A 488 4.90 -10.21 11.77
CA TRP A 488 5.36 -11.38 11.02
C TRP A 488 5.78 -11.00 9.60
N TYR A 489 4.91 -10.26 8.87
CA TYR A 489 5.25 -9.79 7.53
C TYR A 489 6.51 -8.92 7.52
N GLY A 490 6.68 -8.05 8.52
CA GLY A 490 7.81 -7.14 8.67
C GLY A 490 9.13 -7.87 8.91
N SER A 491 9.16 -8.84 9.83
CA SER A 491 10.35 -9.69 10.04
C SER A 491 10.75 -10.40 8.75
N GLY A 492 9.77 -10.95 8.05
CA GLY A 492 10.01 -11.69 6.83
C GLY A 492 10.49 -10.82 5.67
N THR A 493 9.92 -9.63 5.51
CA THR A 493 10.28 -8.71 4.42
C THR A 493 11.67 -8.13 4.64
N ASP A 494 12.07 -7.88 5.88
CA ASP A 494 13.44 -7.50 6.23
C ASP A 494 14.44 -8.58 5.82
N GLU A 495 14.19 -9.85 6.14
CA GLU A 495 15.02 -10.98 5.70
C GLU A 495 15.09 -11.17 4.17
N CYS A 496 14.16 -10.59 3.42
CA CYS A 496 14.12 -10.69 1.96
C CYS A 496 14.76 -9.50 1.24
N ALA A 497 14.75 -8.32 1.84
CA ALA A 497 15.07 -7.07 1.15
C ALA A 497 15.94 -6.10 1.97
N ASP A 498 16.52 -6.56 3.08
CA ASP A 498 17.48 -5.85 3.93
C ASP A 498 16.99 -4.46 4.36
N VAL A 499 15.67 -4.33 4.58
CA VAL A 499 15.02 -3.02 4.71
C VAL A 499 15.47 -2.24 5.95
N PHE A 500 15.99 -2.90 6.97
CA PHE A 500 16.52 -2.24 8.17
C PHE A 500 17.92 -1.63 7.94
N ASP A 501 18.63 -2.06 6.89
CA ASP A 501 20.00 -1.63 6.58
C ASP A 501 20.08 -0.49 5.56
N ARG A 502 18.94 0.08 5.17
CA ARG A 502 18.83 1.21 4.22
C ARG A 502 19.85 2.32 4.50
N LYS A 503 20.44 2.88 3.44
CA LYS A 503 21.48 3.91 3.54
C LYS A 503 20.97 5.13 4.33
N LEU A 504 21.74 5.54 5.33
CA LEU A 504 21.48 6.76 6.11
C LEU A 504 21.85 7.96 5.24
N ARG A 505 20.95 8.94 5.15
CA ARG A 505 21.19 10.24 4.49
C ARG A 505 21.66 11.24 5.54
N ASP A 506 22.80 11.86 5.29
CA ASP A 506 23.39 12.89 6.15
C ASP A 506 23.67 14.20 5.40
N LYS A 507 24.23 15.20 6.09
CA LYS A 507 24.56 16.51 5.49
C LYS A 507 25.61 16.44 4.37
N THR A 508 26.42 15.38 4.31
CA THR A 508 27.45 15.22 3.27
C THR A 508 26.86 14.66 1.97
N ASP A 509 25.77 13.90 2.05
CA ASP A 509 25.06 13.29 0.91
C ASP A 509 24.38 14.32 -0.05
N LEU A 510 24.30 15.61 0.33
CA LEU A 510 23.74 16.69 -0.50
C LEU A 510 24.78 17.36 -1.42
N ASN A 511 26.08 17.16 -1.18
CA ASN A 511 27.15 17.92 -1.84
C ASN A 511 27.76 17.24 -3.07
N ASP A 512 27.41 15.98 -3.34
CA ASP A 512 27.91 15.20 -4.49
C ASP A 512 26.93 15.27 -5.68
N ALA A 513 26.63 16.50 -6.14
CA ALA A 513 25.75 16.77 -7.28
C ALA A 513 26.54 17.12 -8.55
#